data_AF-A0AAW4N754-F1
#
_entry.id   AF-A0AAW4N754-F1
#
_cell.length_a   1.000
_cell.length_b   1.000
_cell.length_c   1.000
_cell.angle_alpha   90.00
_cell.angle_beta   90.00
_cell.angle_gamma   90.00
#
_symmetry.space_group_name_H-M   'P 1'
#
loop_
_entity.id
_entity.type
_entity.pdbx_description
1 polymer ?
#
loop_
_entity_poly.entity_id
_entity_poly.type
_entity_poly.pdbx_seq_one_letter_code
_entity_poly.pdbx_strand_id
1 'polypeptide(L)'
;MKKFTTLLTMAFIALMSISFTSCDDDSDIAYTLDGTWKGNMLVEYGNYDAVYSVIHFDQTDGIYSGTGYWIDYYQEDYWHGNNYIANRIRWTVRNKSIYIDFLDENSNGAIISDYALSDRKFSGYVEVPGNGNRAYFELYRDSYSYNWRDYDWGYDWDYDDGWGYSKQHSGLENTQIVSRGAKDSVEYVKVADDNQKPVRRFVVK
;
A
#
# COMPACT_ATOMS: atom_id res chain seq x y z
N MET A 1 -48.56 -24.56 -5.60
CA MET A 1 -47.73 -23.61 -6.37
C MET A 1 -47.66 -22.22 -5.76
N LYS A 2 -48.76 -21.59 -5.29
CA LYS A 2 -48.74 -20.23 -4.70
C LYS A 2 -47.79 -20.03 -3.50
N LYS A 3 -47.63 -21.03 -2.62
CA LYS A 3 -46.75 -20.91 -1.43
C LYS A 3 -45.25 -20.98 -1.74
N PHE A 4 -44.87 -21.68 -2.82
CA PHE A 4 -43.47 -21.80 -3.24
C PHE A 4 -42.98 -20.52 -3.92
N THR A 5 -43.83 -19.87 -4.73
CA THR A 5 -43.49 -18.58 -5.31
C THR A 5 -43.35 -17.49 -4.24
N THR A 6 -44.22 -17.43 -3.23
CA THR A 6 -44.10 -16.42 -2.15
C THR A 6 -42.82 -16.55 -1.33
N LEU A 7 -42.40 -17.78 -1.01
CA LEU A 7 -41.13 -18.04 -0.30
C LEU A 7 -39.92 -17.60 -1.13
N LEU A 8 -39.93 -17.90 -2.44
CA LEU A 8 -38.87 -17.50 -3.35
C LEU A 8 -38.80 -15.97 -3.48
N THR A 9 -39.95 -15.29 -3.62
CA THR A 9 -40.00 -13.82 -3.73
C THR A 9 -39.52 -13.13 -2.45
N MET A 10 -39.88 -13.64 -1.26
CA MET A 10 -39.37 -13.09 0.00
C MET A 10 -37.87 -13.30 0.18
N ALA A 11 -37.33 -14.45 -0.23
CA ALA A 11 -35.89 -14.70 -0.20
C ALA A 11 -35.12 -13.74 -1.13
N PHE A 12 -35.66 -13.45 -2.32
CA PHE A 12 -35.06 -12.46 -3.23
C PHE A 12 -35.12 -11.03 -2.69
N ILE A 13 -36.22 -10.63 -2.06
CA ILE A 13 -36.34 -9.29 -1.43
C ILE A 13 -35.35 -9.15 -0.26
N ALA A 14 -35.23 -10.18 0.58
CA ALA A 14 -34.27 -10.18 1.69
C ALA A 14 -32.81 -10.13 1.20
N LEU A 15 -32.48 -10.84 0.12
CA LEU A 15 -31.15 -10.81 -0.49
C LEU A 15 -30.83 -9.45 -1.13
N MET A 16 -31.82 -8.79 -1.76
CA MET A 16 -31.62 -7.44 -2.30
C MET A 16 -31.41 -6.39 -1.21
N SER A 17 -32.07 -6.52 -0.04
CA SER A 17 -31.87 -5.56 1.07
C SER A 17 -30.48 -5.63 1.71
N ILE A 18 -29.77 -6.76 1.61
CA ILE A 18 -28.39 -6.87 2.12
C ILE A 18 -27.38 -6.13 1.22
N SER A 19 -27.68 -6.00 -0.08
CA SER A 19 -26.78 -5.35 -1.05
C SER A 19 -26.80 -3.82 -0.98
N PHE A 20 -27.84 -3.22 -0.40
CA PHE A 20 -27.96 -1.76 -0.32
C PHE A 20 -27.37 -1.18 0.98
N THR A 21 -27.25 -1.97 2.06
CA THR A 21 -26.64 -1.48 3.31
C THR A 21 -25.12 -1.37 3.24
N SER A 22 -24.46 -2.16 2.37
CA SER A 22 -23.00 -2.12 2.28
C SER A 22 -22.46 -0.86 1.64
N CYS A 23 -23.20 -0.24 0.71
CA CYS A 23 -22.76 1.02 0.09
C CYS A 23 -22.75 2.16 1.09
N ASP A 24 -23.81 2.31 1.89
CA ASP A 24 -23.87 3.36 2.92
C ASP A 24 -22.77 3.15 3.99
N ASP A 25 -22.59 1.90 4.44
CA ASP A 25 -21.53 1.53 5.38
C ASP A 25 -20.12 1.85 4.81
N ASP A 26 -19.86 1.52 3.54
CA ASP A 26 -18.57 1.75 2.89
C ASP A 26 -18.26 3.26 2.73
N SER A 27 -19.29 4.10 2.51
CA SER A 27 -19.10 5.56 2.48
C SER A 27 -18.78 6.14 3.85
N ASP A 28 -19.45 5.69 4.91
CA ASP A 28 -19.21 6.16 6.27
C ASP A 28 -17.81 5.74 6.75
N ILE A 29 -17.37 4.54 6.36
CA ILE A 29 -15.99 4.08 6.56
C ILE A 29 -15.02 5.03 5.86
N ALA A 30 -15.21 5.29 4.56
CA ALA A 30 -14.31 6.13 3.78
C ALA A 30 -14.23 7.56 4.35
N TYR A 31 -15.37 8.12 4.77
CA TYR A 31 -15.44 9.43 5.42
C TYR A 31 -14.69 9.46 6.76
N THR A 32 -14.84 8.42 7.58
CA THR A 32 -14.15 8.35 8.89
C THR A 32 -12.64 8.12 8.71
N LEU A 33 -12.27 7.35 7.69
CA LEU A 33 -10.89 7.00 7.34
C LEU A 33 -10.08 8.22 6.90
N ASP A 34 -10.72 9.20 6.24
CA ASP A 34 -10.10 10.44 5.79
C ASP A 34 -9.30 11.14 6.91
N GLY A 35 -8.05 11.47 6.61
CA GLY A 35 -7.09 12.07 7.53
C GLY A 35 -5.86 11.20 7.82
N THR A 36 -5.08 11.62 8.82
CA THR A 36 -3.80 11.01 9.17
C THR A 36 -3.90 10.11 10.39
N TRP A 37 -3.24 8.97 10.31
CA TRP A 37 -3.21 7.92 11.33
C TRP A 37 -1.76 7.53 11.62
N LYS A 38 -1.44 7.33 12.90
CA LYS A 38 -0.09 6.98 13.35
C LYS A 38 -0.14 5.86 14.37
N GLY A 39 0.78 4.91 14.25
CA GLY A 39 0.91 3.79 15.17
C GLY A 39 1.66 2.64 14.54
N ASN A 40 1.57 1.44 15.12
CA ASN A 40 2.39 0.33 14.66
C ASN A 40 1.59 -0.54 13.67
N MET A 41 2.09 -0.68 12.44
CA MET A 41 1.53 -1.56 11.41
C MET A 41 2.23 -2.93 11.33
N LEU A 42 3.21 -3.19 12.20
CA LEU A 42 4.04 -4.39 12.26
C LEU A 42 4.69 -4.69 10.91
N VAL A 43 5.25 -3.66 10.28
CA VAL A 43 5.87 -3.79 8.96
C VAL A 43 7.33 -4.22 9.09
N GLU A 44 7.73 -5.19 8.28
CA GLU A 44 9.11 -5.67 8.15
C GLU A 44 9.56 -5.54 6.69
N TYR A 45 10.82 -5.14 6.51
CA TYR A 45 11.53 -5.15 5.24
C TYR A 45 12.84 -5.92 5.40
N GLY A 46 12.87 -7.17 4.90
CA GLY A 46 14.02 -8.04 5.09
C GLY A 46 14.25 -8.37 6.56
N ASN A 47 15.32 -7.85 7.17
CA ASN A 47 15.65 -8.07 8.59
C ASN A 47 15.38 -6.86 9.48
N TYR A 48 14.57 -5.91 9.01
CA TYR A 48 14.38 -4.63 9.68
C TYR A 48 12.91 -4.35 9.92
N ASP A 49 12.59 -4.11 11.19
CA ASP A 49 11.25 -3.82 11.65
C ASP A 49 11.01 -2.32 11.70
N ALA A 50 9.91 -1.88 11.11
CA ALA A 50 9.41 -0.53 11.32
C ALA A 50 8.94 -0.37 12.77
N VAL A 51 9.34 0.74 13.39
CA VAL A 51 8.95 1.11 14.75
C VAL A 51 7.50 1.59 14.78
N TYR A 52 7.11 2.37 13.78
CA TYR A 52 5.74 2.85 13.56
C TYR A 52 5.55 3.26 12.11
N SER A 53 4.30 3.46 11.73
CA SER A 53 3.89 3.98 10.45
C SER A 53 3.04 5.22 10.62
N VAL A 54 3.05 6.07 9.60
CA VAL A 54 2.13 7.19 9.43
C VAL A 54 1.43 6.99 8.09
N ILE A 55 0.10 6.96 8.12
CA ILE A 55 -0.73 6.75 6.94
C ILE A 55 -1.70 7.91 6.82
N HIS A 56 -1.73 8.55 5.66
CA HIS A 56 -2.67 9.61 5.33
C HIS A 56 -3.58 9.13 4.22
N PHE A 57 -4.88 9.15 4.48
CA PHE A 57 -5.92 8.86 3.49
C PHE A 57 -6.57 10.18 3.09
N ASP A 58 -6.56 10.47 1.80
CA ASP A 58 -7.24 11.62 1.19
C ASP A 58 -8.33 11.11 0.24
N GLN A 59 -9.60 11.39 0.57
CA GLN A 59 -10.76 10.96 -0.22
C GLN A 59 -10.92 11.78 -1.52
N THR A 60 -10.02 11.55 -2.49
CA THR A 60 -9.96 12.34 -3.73
C THR A 60 -10.75 11.76 -4.90
N ASP A 61 -10.96 10.44 -4.92
CA ASP A 61 -11.33 9.70 -6.14
C ASP A 61 -12.74 9.08 -6.02
N GLY A 62 -13.68 9.81 -5.43
CA GLY A 62 -15.07 9.38 -5.23
C GLY A 62 -15.41 9.08 -3.78
N ILE A 63 -16.62 8.55 -3.54
CA ILE A 63 -17.18 8.41 -2.18
C ILE A 63 -16.52 7.25 -1.40
N TYR A 64 -15.89 6.29 -2.10
CA TYR A 64 -15.34 5.08 -1.48
C TYR A 64 -13.83 4.92 -1.68
N SER A 65 -13.16 5.92 -2.26
CA SER A 65 -11.79 5.76 -2.75
C SER A 65 -11.03 7.07 -2.76
N GLY A 66 -9.71 6.95 -2.81
CA GLY A 66 -8.84 8.10 -2.82
C GLY A 66 -7.38 7.76 -2.98
N THR A 67 -6.57 8.77 -2.73
CA THR A 67 -5.11 8.70 -2.73
C THR A 67 -4.58 8.91 -1.33
N GLY A 68 -3.27 8.83 -1.16
CA GLY A 68 -2.68 9.02 0.16
C GLY A 68 -1.20 8.70 0.21
N TYR A 69 -0.71 8.61 1.44
CA TYR A 69 0.69 8.33 1.74
C TYR A 69 0.78 7.29 2.85
N TRP A 70 1.74 6.38 2.75
CA TRP A 70 2.10 5.43 3.81
C TRP A 70 3.60 5.48 4.02
N ILE A 71 4.01 5.88 5.22
CA ILE A 71 5.39 6.03 5.62
C ILE A 71 5.67 5.07 6.77
N ASP A 72 6.70 4.25 6.64
CA ASP A 72 7.18 3.33 7.67
C ASP A 72 8.51 3.85 8.23
N TYR A 73 8.60 4.05 9.53
CA TYR A 73 9.74 4.66 10.22
C TYR A 73 10.58 3.63 10.99
N TYR A 74 11.89 3.85 11.03
CA TYR A 74 12.89 2.99 11.68
C TYR A 74 13.64 3.75 12.77
N GLN A 75 14.23 3.01 13.71
CA GLN A 75 14.96 3.59 14.84
C GLN A 75 16.32 4.19 14.43
N GLU A 76 16.94 3.60 13.42
CA GLU A 76 18.24 3.99 12.88
C GLU A 76 18.11 4.23 11.36
N ASP A 77 19.16 4.79 10.76
CA ASP A 77 19.24 4.94 9.31
C ASP A 77 19.13 3.55 8.68
N TYR A 78 18.01 3.31 8.00
CA TYR A 78 17.70 2.00 7.46
C TYR A 78 18.15 1.88 6.00
N TRP A 79 17.78 2.88 5.18
CA TRP A 79 17.96 2.82 3.73
C TRP A 79 18.43 4.18 3.19
N HIS A 80 19.62 4.20 2.56
CA HIS A 80 20.27 5.39 2.00
C HIS A 80 20.43 6.60 2.94
N GLY A 81 20.59 6.36 4.25
CA GLY A 81 20.73 7.44 5.24
C GLY A 81 19.41 8.07 5.69
N ASN A 82 18.28 7.51 5.25
CA ASN A 82 16.96 7.85 5.77
C ASN A 82 16.51 6.80 6.79
N ASN A 83 15.77 7.26 7.79
CA ASN A 83 15.12 6.41 8.80
C ASN A 83 13.66 6.11 8.45
N TYR A 84 13.30 6.15 7.16
CA TYR A 84 11.94 5.86 6.70
C TYR A 84 11.91 5.25 5.29
N ILE A 85 10.81 4.57 4.98
CA ILE A 85 10.38 4.24 3.61
C ILE A 85 9.03 4.90 3.37
N ALA A 86 8.89 5.65 2.28
CA ALA A 86 7.65 6.35 1.94
C ALA A 86 7.03 5.81 0.64
N ASN A 87 5.72 5.62 0.65
CA ASN A 87 4.93 5.22 -0.50
C ASN A 87 3.73 6.14 -0.68
N ARG A 88 3.46 6.51 -1.92
CA ARG A 88 2.14 6.96 -2.35
C ARG A 88 1.23 5.75 -2.46
N ILE A 89 -0.02 5.92 -2.05
CA ILE A 89 -1.02 4.86 -2.09
C ILE A 89 -2.25 5.28 -2.88
N ARG A 90 -2.91 4.30 -3.48
CA ARG A 90 -4.35 4.39 -3.78
C ARG A 90 -5.09 3.49 -2.83
N TRP A 91 -6.29 3.89 -2.44
CA TRP A 91 -7.11 3.08 -1.56
C TRP A 91 -8.56 3.05 -2.00
N THR A 92 -9.26 1.99 -1.62
CA THR A 92 -10.69 1.82 -1.87
C THR A 92 -11.32 1.01 -0.77
N VAL A 93 -12.46 1.48 -0.26
CA VAL A 93 -13.35 0.71 0.60
C VAL A 93 -14.29 -0.10 -0.28
N ARG A 94 -14.34 -1.41 -0.05
CA ARG A 94 -15.28 -2.30 -0.72
C ARG A 94 -15.65 -3.45 0.18
N ASN A 95 -16.95 -3.64 0.41
CA ASN A 95 -17.49 -4.69 1.28
C ASN A 95 -16.84 -4.62 2.68
N LYS A 96 -16.81 -3.42 3.26
CA LYS A 96 -16.24 -3.11 4.59
C LYS A 96 -14.74 -3.35 4.73
N SER A 97 -14.04 -3.72 3.66
CA SER A 97 -12.58 -3.88 3.67
C SER A 97 -11.92 -2.72 2.95
N ILE A 98 -10.75 -2.30 3.43
CA ILE A 98 -9.95 -1.24 2.80
C ILE A 98 -8.83 -1.91 2.02
N TYR A 99 -8.82 -1.70 0.71
CA TYR A 99 -7.79 -2.19 -0.21
C TYR A 99 -6.83 -1.06 -0.47
N ILE A 100 -5.53 -1.36 -0.45
CA ILE A 100 -4.45 -0.38 -0.61
C ILE A 100 -3.49 -0.89 -1.67
N ASP A 101 -3.28 -0.08 -2.70
CA ASP A 101 -2.24 -0.28 -3.70
C ASP A 101 -1.06 0.65 -3.37
N PHE A 102 0.14 0.09 -3.23
CA PHE A 102 1.36 0.88 -3.08
C PHE A 102 1.92 1.21 -4.47
N LEU A 103 2.27 2.48 -4.69
CA LEU A 103 2.67 2.96 -6.03
C LEU A 103 4.19 3.03 -6.22
N ASP A 104 4.96 3.06 -5.13
CA ASP A 104 6.40 3.31 -5.16
C ASP A 104 7.24 2.11 -4.71
N GLU A 105 6.57 0.99 -4.41
CA GLU A 105 7.17 -0.31 -4.14
C GLU A 105 6.54 -1.39 -5.00
N ASN A 106 7.33 -2.40 -5.37
CA ASN A 106 6.83 -3.57 -6.09
C ASN A 106 6.23 -4.56 -5.08
N SER A 107 5.02 -4.27 -4.60
CA SER A 107 4.29 -5.12 -3.65
C SER A 107 2.88 -5.45 -4.14
N ASN A 108 2.28 -6.48 -3.55
CA ASN A 108 0.93 -6.92 -3.89
C ASN A 108 -0.17 -6.06 -3.23
N GLY A 109 0.17 -4.93 -2.62
CA GLY A 109 -0.78 -4.13 -1.85
C GLY A 109 -1.04 -4.66 -0.44
N ALA A 110 -2.06 -4.08 0.20
CA ALA A 110 -2.54 -4.49 1.52
C ALA A 110 -4.06 -4.54 1.56
N ILE A 111 -4.61 -5.43 2.39
CA ILE A 111 -6.04 -5.49 2.71
C ILE A 111 -6.18 -5.31 4.22
N ILE A 112 -6.97 -4.31 4.61
CA ILE A 112 -7.36 -4.08 6.00
C ILE A 112 -8.82 -4.53 6.17
N SER A 113 -9.05 -5.39 7.16
CA SER A 113 -10.35 -6.02 7.44
C SER A 113 -10.52 -6.31 8.94
N ASP A 114 -11.75 -6.62 9.35
CA ASP A 114 -12.15 -6.86 10.75
C ASP A 114 -11.62 -5.79 11.73
N TYR A 115 -11.79 -4.52 11.35
CA TYR A 115 -11.32 -3.38 12.12
C TYR A 115 -12.45 -2.68 12.88
N ALA A 116 -12.03 -1.98 13.94
CA ALA A 116 -12.79 -0.92 14.58
C ALA A 116 -12.19 0.43 14.15
N LEU A 117 -13.04 1.29 13.59
CA LEU A 117 -12.68 2.63 13.13
C LEU A 117 -13.58 3.66 13.83
N SER A 118 -12.95 4.71 14.35
CA SER A 118 -13.59 5.85 15.01
C SER A 118 -12.72 7.07 14.80
N ASP A 119 -13.23 8.29 15.02
CA ASP A 119 -12.49 9.55 14.83
C ASP A 119 -11.12 9.64 15.54
N ARG A 120 -10.83 8.76 16.51
CA ARG A 120 -9.59 8.78 17.31
C ARG A 120 -8.73 7.54 17.19
N LYS A 121 -9.32 6.39 16.86
CA LYS A 121 -8.65 5.10 16.90
C LYS A 121 -9.06 4.24 15.72
N PHE A 122 -8.06 3.60 15.11
CA PHE A 122 -8.20 2.67 14.01
C PHE A 122 -7.37 1.43 14.31
N SER A 123 -8.02 0.30 14.53
CA SER A 123 -7.33 -0.96 14.88
C SER A 123 -8.02 -2.13 14.23
N GLY A 124 -7.27 -3.12 13.79
CA GLY A 124 -7.81 -4.28 13.10
C GLY A 124 -6.71 -5.16 12.55
N TYR A 125 -6.97 -5.79 11.43
CA TYR A 125 -6.01 -6.71 10.82
C TYR A 125 -5.64 -6.27 9.41
N VAL A 126 -4.35 -6.40 9.08
CA VAL A 126 -3.79 -6.13 7.77
C VAL A 126 -3.14 -7.38 7.20
N GLU A 127 -3.30 -7.63 5.91
CA GLU A 127 -2.64 -8.72 5.19
C GLU A 127 -2.14 -8.30 3.82
N VAL A 128 -1.17 -9.05 3.32
CA VAL A 128 -0.81 -9.05 1.90
C VAL A 128 -1.80 -9.96 1.15
N PRO A 129 -2.42 -9.50 0.05
CA PRO A 129 -3.36 -10.31 -0.73
C PRO A 129 -2.82 -11.70 -1.06
N GLY A 130 -3.61 -12.73 -0.77
CA GLY A 130 -3.30 -14.12 -1.12
C GLY A 130 -2.33 -14.86 -0.19
N ASN A 131 -1.80 -14.21 0.85
CA ASN A 131 -0.92 -14.86 1.84
C ASN A 131 -1.70 -15.52 3.00
N GLY A 132 -2.89 -15.00 3.35
CA GLY A 132 -3.74 -15.51 4.43
C GLY A 132 -3.21 -15.27 5.85
N ASN A 133 -2.04 -14.64 5.98
CA ASN A 133 -1.43 -14.21 7.22
C ASN A 133 -1.84 -12.76 7.51
N ARG A 134 -2.46 -12.55 8.67
CA ARG A 134 -3.01 -11.25 9.11
C ARG A 134 -2.27 -10.76 10.35
N ALA A 135 -1.72 -9.55 10.28
CA ALA A 135 -1.10 -8.88 11.42
C ALA A 135 -2.10 -7.93 12.07
N TYR A 136 -2.13 -7.89 13.40
CA TYR A 136 -2.96 -6.92 14.13
C TYR A 136 -2.24 -5.57 14.22
N PHE A 137 -2.94 -4.48 13.93
CA PHE A 137 -2.40 -3.13 14.04
C PHE A 137 -3.25 -2.25 14.94
N GLU A 138 -2.62 -1.19 15.43
CA GLU A 138 -3.30 -0.13 16.17
C GLU A 138 -2.72 1.24 15.82
N LEU A 139 -3.59 2.11 15.31
CA LEU A 139 -3.30 3.49 14.93
C LEU A 139 -4.21 4.45 15.69
N TYR A 140 -3.70 5.66 15.88
CA TYR A 140 -4.39 6.78 16.47
C TYR A 140 -4.45 7.94 15.48
N ARG A 141 -5.51 8.73 15.57
CA ARG A 141 -5.63 9.96 14.79
C ARG A 141 -4.45 10.87 15.10
N ASP A 142 -3.72 11.28 14.07
CA ASP A 142 -2.59 12.18 14.17
C ASP A 142 -2.96 13.53 13.56
N SER A 143 -2.88 14.59 14.36
CA SER A 143 -3.14 15.97 13.91
C SER A 143 -1.88 16.67 13.43
N TYR A 144 -0.72 16.00 13.42
CA TYR A 144 0.51 16.58 12.93
C TYR A 144 0.43 16.89 11.43
N SER A 145 0.93 18.06 11.04
CA SER A 145 0.99 18.49 9.64
C SER A 145 2.32 18.07 9.05
N TYR A 146 2.31 16.93 8.35
CA TYR A 146 3.47 16.44 7.61
C TYR A 146 3.60 17.22 6.30
N ASN A 147 4.83 17.58 5.93
CA ASN A 147 5.11 18.07 4.58
C ASN A 147 5.38 16.87 3.67
N TRP A 148 4.32 16.28 3.15
CA TRP A 148 4.40 15.07 2.31
C TRP A 148 5.33 15.23 1.10
N ARG A 149 5.56 16.46 0.63
CA ARG A 149 6.44 16.75 -0.51
C ARG A 149 7.92 16.55 -0.22
N ASP A 150 8.32 16.49 1.05
CA ASP A 150 9.71 16.37 1.47
C ASP A 150 10.15 14.90 1.59
N TYR A 151 9.24 13.94 1.37
CA TYR A 151 9.57 12.53 1.40
C TYR A 151 10.16 12.05 0.09
N ASP A 152 11.14 11.17 0.26
CA ASP A 152 11.76 10.38 -0.78
C ASP A 152 10.89 9.16 -1.10
N TRP A 153 10.24 9.16 -2.27
CA TRP A 153 9.24 8.15 -2.64
C TRP A 153 9.88 6.87 -3.20
N GLY A 154 9.51 5.73 -2.63
CA GLY A 154 9.85 4.41 -3.13
C GLY A 154 11.31 4.02 -2.96
N TYR A 155 11.71 3.03 -3.77
CA TYR A 155 13.05 2.46 -3.80
C TYR A 155 13.95 3.01 -4.92
N ASP A 156 13.52 4.05 -5.63
CA ASP A 156 14.17 4.49 -6.87
C ASP A 156 15.17 5.63 -6.62
N TRP A 157 16.27 5.27 -5.95
CA TRP A 157 17.50 6.02 -5.95
C TRP A 157 18.50 5.21 -6.78
N ASP A 158 18.38 5.30 -8.11
CA ASP A 158 19.48 4.91 -8.98
C ASP A 158 20.72 5.65 -8.50
N TYR A 159 21.77 4.88 -8.21
CA TYR A 159 23.11 5.38 -7.96
C TYR A 159 23.52 6.28 -9.13
N ASP A 160 23.39 7.60 -8.97
CA ASP A 160 24.28 8.52 -9.67
C ASP A 160 24.64 9.67 -8.73
N ASP A 161 25.93 9.83 -8.58
CA ASP A 161 26.56 10.60 -7.53
C ASP A 161 26.41 12.10 -7.80
N GLY A 162 25.92 12.85 -6.82
CA GLY A 162 26.30 14.25 -6.67
C GLY A 162 25.22 15.29 -7.01
N TRP A 163 24.89 16.06 -5.98
CA TRP A 163 24.64 17.49 -6.04
C TRP A 163 23.70 18.02 -7.14
N GLY A 164 22.43 18.17 -6.77
CA GLY A 164 21.62 19.33 -7.17
C GLY A 164 21.16 19.42 -8.63
N TYR A 165 19.93 19.90 -8.78
CA TYR A 165 19.26 20.34 -9.99
C TYR A 165 18.31 19.35 -10.68
N SER A 166 17.17 19.94 -11.04
CA SER A 166 15.93 19.40 -11.59
C SER A 166 16.11 18.41 -12.73
N LYS A 167 15.39 17.28 -12.68
CA LYS A 167 15.27 16.31 -13.78
C LYS A 167 14.77 17.02 -15.05
N GLN A 168 15.65 17.20 -16.03
CA GLN A 168 15.25 17.55 -17.40
C GLN A 168 14.77 16.29 -18.11
N HIS A 169 13.60 16.40 -18.73
CA HIS A 169 13.04 15.38 -19.61
C HIS A 169 13.88 15.30 -20.89
N SER A 170 14.62 14.22 -21.10
CA SER A 170 15.23 13.93 -22.40
C SER A 170 15.15 12.43 -22.69
N GLY A 171 14.18 12.04 -23.52
CA GLY A 171 14.25 10.77 -24.21
C GLY A 171 15.50 10.73 -25.08
N LEU A 172 16.22 9.62 -25.04
CA LEU A 172 17.10 9.09 -26.07
C LEU A 172 17.53 7.69 -25.57
N GLU A 173 17.01 6.64 -26.21
CA GLU A 173 17.40 5.27 -25.94
C GLU A 173 18.89 5.08 -26.31
N ASN A 174 19.67 4.59 -25.34
CA ASN A 174 21.08 4.25 -25.53
C ASN A 174 21.19 3.04 -26.47
N THR A 175 21.32 3.30 -27.78
CA THR A 175 21.76 2.29 -28.75
C THR A 175 23.28 2.32 -28.77
N GLN A 176 23.95 1.37 -28.10
CA GLN A 176 25.38 1.12 -28.32
C GLN A 176 25.55 -0.14 -29.19
N ILE A 177 25.92 0.09 -30.45
CA ILE A 177 26.37 -0.95 -31.37
C ILE A 177 27.82 -1.30 -30.97
N VAL A 178 28.08 -2.57 -30.66
CA VAL A 178 29.44 -3.12 -30.68
C VAL A 178 29.49 -4.28 -31.66
N SER A 179 30.20 -4.08 -32.76
CA SER A 179 30.52 -5.14 -33.72
C SER A 179 31.92 -5.70 -33.44
N ARG A 180 32.05 -7.03 -33.35
CA ARG A 180 33.15 -7.85 -33.90
C ARG A 180 33.05 -9.34 -33.51
N GLY A 181 32.87 -10.19 -34.52
CA GLY A 181 33.67 -11.41 -34.74
C GLY A 181 33.49 -12.64 -33.83
N ALA A 182 32.89 -13.68 -34.43
CA ALA A 182 33.15 -15.13 -34.26
C ALA A 182 32.67 -15.88 -32.98
N LYS A 183 31.75 -16.82 -33.25
CA LYS A 183 31.48 -18.13 -32.61
C LYS A 183 32.17 -18.41 -31.28
N ASP A 184 31.42 -18.35 -30.18
CA ASP A 184 31.00 -19.53 -29.42
C ASP A 184 29.97 -19.11 -28.37
N SER A 185 29.09 -20.05 -28.01
CA SER A 185 27.91 -19.86 -27.17
C SER A 185 28.18 -19.06 -25.89
N VAL A 186 27.57 -17.88 -25.78
CA VAL A 186 27.50 -17.12 -24.52
C VAL A 186 26.41 -17.78 -23.67
N GLU A 187 26.83 -18.59 -22.71
CA GLU A 187 25.98 -19.01 -21.60
C GLU A 187 25.75 -17.79 -20.71
N TYR A 188 24.51 -17.28 -20.69
CA TYR A 188 24.12 -16.20 -19.78
C TYR A 188 24.07 -16.77 -18.36
N VAL A 189 25.20 -16.70 -17.66
CA VAL A 189 25.19 -16.82 -16.20
C VAL A 189 24.47 -15.57 -15.69
N LYS A 190 23.21 -15.72 -15.27
CA LYS A 190 22.57 -14.72 -14.41
C LYS A 190 23.38 -14.70 -13.12
N VAL A 191 24.25 -13.70 -12.99
CA VAL A 191 24.74 -13.29 -11.67
C VAL A 191 23.48 -12.97 -10.89
N ALA A 192 23.25 -13.70 -9.79
CA ALA A 192 22.14 -13.41 -8.90
C ALA A 192 22.28 -11.94 -8.48
N ASP A 193 21.29 -11.14 -8.81
CA ASP A 193 21.21 -9.76 -8.41
C ASP A 193 20.93 -9.75 -6.90
N ASP A 194 21.99 -9.70 -6.10
CA ASP A 194 21.92 -9.58 -4.64
C ASP A 194 21.31 -8.23 -4.20
N ASN A 195 20.96 -7.33 -5.14
CA ASN A 195 20.25 -6.08 -4.89
C ASN A 195 18.72 -6.23 -4.97
N GLN A 196 18.17 -7.37 -4.58
CA GLN A 196 16.72 -7.52 -4.51
C GLN A 196 16.16 -6.57 -3.44
N LYS A 197 15.51 -5.49 -3.89
CA LYS A 197 14.81 -4.50 -3.05
C LYS A 197 13.97 -5.25 -1.99
N PRO A 198 14.09 -4.91 -0.69
CA PRO A 198 13.39 -5.63 0.35
C PRO A 198 11.87 -5.50 0.13
N VAL A 199 11.15 -6.60 0.35
CA VAL A 199 9.70 -6.64 0.12
C VAL A 199 8.99 -6.40 1.44
N ARG A 200 8.00 -5.50 1.44
CA ARG A 200 7.12 -5.24 2.58
C ARG A 200 6.45 -6.53 3.04
N ARG A 201 6.49 -6.79 4.35
CA ARG A 201 5.73 -7.84 5.02
C ARG A 201 5.04 -7.30 6.27
N PHE A 202 3.94 -7.92 6.64
CA PHE A 202 3.26 -7.66 7.91
C PHE A 202 3.55 -8.83 8.87
N VAL A 203 4.12 -8.51 10.03
CA VAL A 203 4.55 -9.50 11.02
C VAL A 203 3.35 -9.94 11.86
N VAL A 204 3.02 -11.22 11.78
CA VAL A 204 2.00 -11.85 12.64
C VAL A 204 2.64 -12.11 14.01
N LYS A 205 2.04 -11.59 15.08
CA LYS A 205 2.46 -11.78 16.47
C LYS A 205 1.39 -12.50 17.28
#